data_AF-A0A6N7STY0-F1
#
_entry.id   AF-A0A6N7STY0-F1
#
_cell.length_a   1.000
_cell.length_b   1.000
_cell.length_c   1.000
_cell.angle_alpha   90.00
_cell.angle_beta   90.00
_cell.angle_gamma   90.00
#
_symmetry.space_group_name_H-M   'P 1'
#
loop_
_entity.id
_entity.type
_entity.pdbx_description
1 polymer ?
#
loop_
_entity_poly.entity_id
_entity_poly.type
_entity_poly.pdbx_seq_one_letter_code
_entity_poly.pdbx_strand_id
1 'polypeptide(L)'
;MRVVCYTRFTSCLFGEENSPDIINQQNQRIKEFVKSKGYKLQTRYSDRKQDINADDAFTEMLNDGLARKYDLVIVDSLYRTGKNLWFAREMLLQTFYPAGIHFAVIEDNFCSISKTYDEVEAFFEEKVSQYHQETIRRRIIDRHKQGLLCWNDLKYGYQMTEDYQMLINPETAPVAEMDQAVCQTILSAREQALKIKAKLEEDGGKEMTSRLSVYEKEIRDLAYKLAELEKERLQIYINQDEDNSRQLELKAEVEAIEKIISSDREKMKTLRKAYSLENPRLKLYLEVDPLKLRLMERSTIRKYLGKVVMDVVTIKRVELLHSEWLLYFPKEWRETDGSKK
;
A
#
# COMPACT_ATOMS: atom_id res chain seq x y z
N MET A 1 15.67 -23.69 -39.96
CA MET A 1 16.13 -22.76 -38.92
C MET A 1 16.44 -23.54 -37.66
N ARG A 2 17.69 -23.53 -37.23
CA ARG A 2 18.18 -24.17 -36.02
C ARG A 2 17.97 -23.22 -34.85
N VAL A 3 17.13 -23.60 -33.90
CA VAL A 3 16.68 -22.72 -32.83
C VAL A 3 17.22 -23.20 -31.49
N VAL A 4 17.85 -22.30 -30.75
CA VAL A 4 18.33 -22.54 -29.39
C VAL A 4 17.63 -21.60 -28.43
N CYS A 5 17.63 -21.95 -27.13
CA CYS A 5 17.18 -21.03 -26.10
C CYS A 5 18.20 -20.85 -25.00
N TYR A 6 18.18 -19.67 -24.40
CA TYR A 6 18.98 -19.31 -23.24
C TYR A 6 18.08 -18.93 -22.06
N THR A 7 18.43 -19.41 -20.88
CA THR A 7 17.72 -19.10 -19.62
C THR A 7 18.72 -18.85 -18.51
N ARG A 8 18.42 -17.92 -17.62
CA ARG A 8 19.30 -17.58 -16.49
C ARG A 8 18.52 -17.36 -15.21
N PHE A 9 19.10 -17.78 -14.08
CA PHE A 9 18.52 -17.57 -12.75
C PHE A 9 18.54 -16.09 -12.34
N THR A 10 19.69 -15.43 -12.45
CA THR A 10 19.88 -14.04 -12.03
C THR A 10 19.54 -13.05 -13.15
N SER A 11 18.82 -11.99 -12.81
CA SER A 11 18.63 -10.81 -13.67
C SER A 11 19.79 -9.84 -13.52
N CYS A 12 20.08 -9.05 -14.57
CA CYS A 12 21.04 -7.94 -14.49
C CYS A 12 20.42 -6.68 -13.85
N LEU A 13 19.10 -6.64 -13.64
CA LEU A 13 18.45 -5.53 -12.93
C LEU A 13 18.84 -5.53 -11.45
N PHE A 14 19.28 -4.37 -10.96
CA PHE A 14 19.63 -4.18 -9.56
C PHE A 14 18.45 -4.49 -8.63
N GLY A 15 18.69 -5.22 -7.55
CA GLY A 15 17.70 -5.47 -6.50
C GLY A 15 16.47 -6.29 -6.93
N GLU A 16 16.51 -7.01 -8.06
CA GLU A 16 15.43 -7.91 -8.44
C GLU A 16 15.46 -9.18 -7.57
N GLU A 17 14.40 -9.40 -6.79
CA GLU A 17 14.22 -10.67 -6.08
C GLU A 17 13.92 -11.78 -7.09
N ASN A 18 14.82 -12.75 -7.20
CA ASN A 18 14.64 -13.89 -8.09
C ASN A 18 13.88 -15.00 -7.34
N SER A 19 12.68 -15.32 -7.82
CA SER A 19 11.93 -16.50 -7.35
C SER A 19 12.70 -17.79 -7.65
N PRO A 20 12.67 -18.81 -6.77
CA PRO A 20 13.35 -20.09 -7.02
C PRO A 20 12.86 -20.79 -8.30
N ASP A 21 11.61 -20.56 -8.70
CA ASP A 21 10.98 -21.19 -9.87
C ASP A 21 11.18 -20.42 -11.19
N ILE A 22 11.98 -19.35 -11.20
CA ILE A 22 12.09 -18.45 -12.36
C ILE A 22 12.55 -19.17 -13.64
N ILE A 23 13.40 -20.19 -13.54
CA ILE A 23 13.88 -20.95 -14.69
C ILE A 23 12.76 -21.81 -15.29
N ASN A 24 11.87 -22.34 -14.45
CA ASN A 24 10.73 -23.13 -14.91
C ASN A 24 9.73 -22.24 -15.65
N GLN A 25 9.48 -21.04 -15.12
CA GLN A 25 8.61 -20.03 -15.74
C GLN A 25 9.16 -19.60 -17.12
N GLN A 26 10.46 -19.28 -17.20
CA GLN A 26 11.13 -18.97 -18.48
C GLN A 26 10.96 -20.13 -19.47
N ASN A 27 11.19 -21.36 -19.04
CA ASN A 27 11.05 -22.54 -19.89
C ASN A 27 9.62 -22.78 -20.38
N GLN A 28 8.60 -22.45 -19.58
CA GLN A 28 7.20 -22.54 -19.99
C GLN A 28 6.87 -21.52 -21.08
N ARG A 29 7.23 -20.25 -20.87
CA ARG A 29 7.03 -19.18 -21.86
C ARG A 29 7.74 -19.48 -23.18
N ILE A 30 8.99 -19.95 -23.11
CA ILE A 30 9.75 -20.38 -24.30
C ILE A 30 9.05 -21.52 -25.03
N LYS A 31 8.54 -22.53 -24.31
CA LYS A 31 7.80 -23.65 -24.93
C LYS A 31 6.53 -23.18 -25.65
N GLU A 32 5.78 -22.26 -25.04
CA GLU A 32 4.56 -21.69 -25.63
C GLU A 32 4.88 -20.88 -26.90
N PHE A 33 5.92 -20.05 -26.86
CA PHE A 33 6.37 -19.27 -28.01
C PHE A 33 6.88 -20.16 -29.16
N VAL A 34 7.66 -21.19 -28.85
CA VAL A 34 8.15 -22.16 -29.84
C VAL A 34 6.99 -22.91 -30.49
N LYS A 35 5.96 -23.28 -29.71
CA LYS A 35 4.76 -23.96 -30.20
C LYS A 35 3.93 -23.06 -31.11
N SER A 36 3.76 -21.78 -30.77
CA SER A 36 2.97 -20.84 -31.57
C SER A 36 3.62 -20.52 -32.92
N LYS A 37 4.95 -20.49 -32.99
CA LYS A 37 5.72 -20.26 -34.23
C LYS A 37 6.03 -21.53 -35.02
N GLY A 38 5.77 -22.72 -34.47
CA GLY A 38 6.06 -24.01 -35.11
C GLY A 38 7.56 -24.33 -35.21
N TYR A 39 8.39 -23.74 -34.34
CA TYR A 39 9.83 -23.99 -34.32
C TYR A 39 10.18 -25.30 -33.61
N LYS A 40 11.33 -25.89 -33.96
CA LYS A 40 11.90 -27.05 -33.25
C LYS A 40 13.16 -26.61 -32.51
N LEU A 41 13.16 -26.80 -31.19
CA LEU A 41 14.25 -26.38 -30.32
C LEU A 41 15.32 -27.48 -30.26
N GLN A 42 16.58 -27.10 -30.51
CA GLN A 42 17.71 -28.02 -30.67
C GLN A 42 18.49 -28.18 -29.36
N THR A 43 18.95 -27.06 -28.79
CA THR A 43 19.76 -27.02 -27.57
C THR A 43 19.21 -25.99 -26.59
N ARG A 44 19.29 -26.31 -25.29
CA ARG A 44 18.92 -25.42 -24.19
C ARG A 44 20.16 -25.06 -23.38
N TYR A 45 20.52 -23.79 -23.35
CA TYR A 45 21.56 -23.26 -22.48
C TYR A 45 20.91 -22.70 -21.21
N SER A 46 21.43 -23.04 -20.03
CA SER A 46 20.81 -22.67 -18.77
C SER A 46 21.84 -22.39 -17.69
N ASP A 47 21.92 -21.14 -17.25
CA ASP A 47 22.73 -20.72 -16.11
C ASP A 47 21.87 -20.74 -14.84
N ARG A 48 22.09 -21.75 -13.99
CA ARG A 48 21.31 -21.98 -12.75
C ARG A 48 21.96 -21.39 -11.50
N LYS A 49 23.22 -20.95 -11.60
CA LYS A 49 23.98 -20.43 -10.46
C LYS A 49 23.39 -19.09 -10.02
N GLN A 50 23.28 -18.88 -8.71
CA GLN A 50 22.94 -17.60 -8.08
C GLN A 50 24.17 -16.70 -7.97
N ASP A 51 24.91 -16.58 -9.07
CA ASP A 51 26.07 -15.69 -9.15
C ASP A 51 25.91 -14.81 -10.39
N ILE A 52 26.09 -13.50 -10.19
CA ILE A 52 26.02 -12.48 -11.24
C ILE A 52 27.16 -12.68 -12.25
N ASN A 53 28.29 -13.24 -11.80
CA ASN A 53 29.46 -13.45 -12.65
C ASN A 53 29.50 -14.82 -13.32
N ALA A 54 28.65 -15.77 -12.93
CA ALA A 54 28.60 -17.07 -13.59
C ALA A 54 27.96 -16.96 -14.98
N ASP A 55 28.73 -17.27 -16.02
CA ASP A 55 28.32 -17.21 -17.44
C ASP A 55 28.83 -18.41 -18.25
N ASP A 56 28.95 -19.57 -17.62
CA ASP A 56 29.46 -20.79 -18.24
C ASP A 56 28.60 -21.18 -19.47
N ALA A 57 27.27 -21.31 -19.29
CA ALA A 57 26.39 -21.71 -20.37
C ALA A 57 26.21 -20.61 -21.43
N PHE A 58 26.33 -19.34 -21.02
CA PHE A 58 26.32 -18.22 -21.96
C PHE A 58 27.56 -18.21 -22.86
N THR A 59 28.73 -18.50 -22.31
CA THR A 59 29.99 -18.56 -23.07
C THR A 59 30.00 -19.75 -24.02
N GLU A 60 29.47 -20.90 -23.60
CA GLU A 60 29.25 -22.05 -24.49
C GLU A 60 28.32 -21.68 -25.66
N MET A 61 27.20 -21.00 -25.38
CA MET A 61 26.29 -20.52 -26.42
C MET A 61 27.00 -19.56 -27.38
N LEU A 62 27.79 -18.60 -26.88
CA LEU A 62 28.55 -17.66 -27.70
C LEU A 62 29.50 -18.38 -28.65
N ASN A 63 30.28 -19.34 -28.15
CA ASN A 63 31.21 -20.13 -28.95
C ASN A 63 30.48 -20.97 -30.01
N ASP A 64 29.33 -21.53 -29.66
CA ASP A 64 28.48 -22.28 -30.59
C ASP A 64 27.85 -21.38 -31.66
N GLY A 65 27.54 -20.14 -31.31
CA GLY A 65 27.09 -19.09 -32.24
C GLY A 65 28.20 -18.69 -33.22
N LEU A 66 29.42 -18.47 -32.73
CA LEU A 66 30.59 -18.20 -33.57
C LEU A 66 30.91 -19.37 -34.52
N ALA A 67 30.71 -20.61 -34.07
CA ALA A 67 30.78 -21.80 -34.90
C ALA A 67 29.57 -22.01 -35.83
N ARG A 68 28.60 -21.08 -35.86
CA ARG A 68 27.35 -21.14 -36.64
C ARG A 68 26.59 -22.45 -36.45
N LYS A 69 26.50 -22.97 -35.23
CA LYS A 69 25.72 -24.18 -34.93
C LYS A 69 24.20 -23.96 -34.95
N TYR A 70 23.75 -22.71 -34.81
CA TYR A 70 22.34 -22.33 -34.83
C TYR A 70 22.10 -21.04 -35.61
N ASP A 71 20.82 -20.76 -35.90
CA ASP A 71 20.40 -19.59 -36.70
C ASP A 71 19.53 -18.61 -35.88
N LEU A 72 18.88 -19.07 -34.81
CA LEU A 72 18.00 -18.25 -33.96
C LEU A 72 18.20 -18.55 -32.47
N VAL A 73 18.37 -17.49 -31.66
CA VAL A 73 18.40 -17.56 -30.19
C VAL A 73 17.11 -17.02 -29.61
N ILE A 74 16.43 -17.81 -28.78
CA ILE A 74 15.24 -17.39 -28.04
C ILE A 74 15.62 -17.13 -26.58
N VAL A 75 15.22 -15.97 -26.08
CA VAL A 75 15.38 -15.62 -24.66
C VAL A 75 14.07 -15.09 -24.11
N ASP A 76 13.81 -15.35 -22.83
CA ASP A 76 12.63 -14.81 -22.15
C ASP A 76 12.73 -13.28 -22.02
N SER A 77 13.77 -12.81 -21.33
CA SER A 77 14.04 -11.40 -21.06
C SER A 77 15.45 -11.00 -21.48
N LEU A 78 15.61 -9.78 -22.00
CA LEU A 78 16.92 -9.20 -22.28
C LEU A 78 17.70 -8.87 -20.99
N TYR A 79 17.01 -8.70 -19.86
CA TYR A 79 17.68 -8.49 -18.58
C TYR A 79 18.32 -9.77 -18.03
N ARG A 80 17.96 -10.92 -18.59
CA ARG A 80 18.47 -12.24 -18.20
C ARG A 80 19.44 -12.80 -19.23
N THR A 81 19.90 -12.02 -20.21
CA THR A 81 20.93 -12.41 -21.18
C THR A 81 22.32 -11.99 -20.73
N GLY A 82 23.14 -12.95 -20.29
CA GLY A 82 24.53 -12.68 -19.89
C GLY A 82 24.62 -11.80 -18.64
N LYS A 83 25.83 -11.30 -18.35
CA LYS A 83 26.17 -10.57 -17.12
C LYS A 83 25.50 -9.19 -17.02
N ASN A 84 25.56 -8.44 -18.12
CA ASN A 84 25.09 -7.07 -18.21
C ASN A 84 24.33 -6.88 -19.52
N LEU A 85 23.40 -5.92 -19.55
CA LEU A 85 22.70 -5.52 -20.77
C LEU A 85 23.65 -5.12 -21.90
N TRP A 86 24.77 -4.48 -21.56
CA TRP A 86 25.84 -4.15 -22.53
C TRP A 86 26.42 -5.40 -23.20
N PHE A 87 26.67 -6.46 -22.44
CA PHE A 87 27.19 -7.71 -22.96
C PHE A 87 26.17 -8.42 -23.86
N ALA A 88 24.89 -8.31 -23.52
CA ALA A 88 23.81 -8.76 -24.39
C ALA A 88 23.74 -7.98 -25.69
N ARG A 89 23.92 -6.65 -25.65
CA ARG A 89 23.95 -5.79 -26.84
C ARG A 89 25.14 -6.15 -27.73
N GLU A 90 26.35 -6.25 -27.17
CA GLU A 90 27.54 -6.64 -27.94
C GLU A 90 27.32 -8.00 -28.62
N MET A 91 26.84 -8.98 -27.87
CA MET A 91 26.61 -10.30 -28.41
C MET A 91 25.49 -10.30 -29.48
N LEU A 92 24.28 -9.86 -29.16
CA LEU A 92 23.13 -10.00 -30.05
C LEU A 92 23.17 -9.03 -31.24
N LEU A 93 23.50 -7.77 -31.01
CA LEU A 93 23.49 -6.72 -32.03
C LEU A 93 24.81 -6.69 -32.82
N GLN A 94 25.97 -6.72 -32.14
CA GLN A 94 27.25 -6.52 -32.84
C GLN A 94 27.84 -7.81 -33.39
N THR A 95 27.64 -8.96 -32.74
CA THR A 95 28.22 -10.23 -33.22
C THR A 95 27.21 -11.11 -33.98
N PHE A 96 26.03 -11.38 -33.41
CA PHE A 96 25.10 -12.35 -33.98
C PHE A 96 24.35 -11.81 -35.19
N TYR A 97 23.78 -10.61 -35.08
CA TYR A 97 23.00 -10.05 -36.17
C TYR A 97 23.81 -9.89 -37.48
N PRO A 98 25.05 -9.33 -37.48
CA PRO A 98 25.90 -9.28 -38.67
C PRO A 98 26.36 -10.67 -39.14
N ALA A 99 26.49 -11.64 -38.24
CA ALA A 99 26.79 -13.02 -38.58
C ALA A 99 25.60 -13.77 -39.22
N GLY A 100 24.42 -13.14 -39.30
CA GLY A 100 23.18 -13.74 -39.81
C GLY A 100 22.46 -14.62 -38.80
N ILE A 101 22.78 -14.48 -37.52
CA ILE A 101 22.11 -15.16 -36.41
C ILE A 101 21.10 -14.19 -35.83
N HIS A 102 19.84 -14.62 -35.85
CA HIS A 102 18.73 -13.82 -35.35
C HIS A 102 18.45 -14.13 -33.88
N PHE A 103 17.67 -13.26 -33.23
CA PHE A 103 17.20 -13.50 -31.87
C PHE A 103 15.73 -13.11 -31.69
N ALA A 104 15.10 -13.68 -30.67
CA ALA A 104 13.76 -13.35 -30.24
C ALA A 104 13.72 -13.16 -28.72
N VAL A 105 13.08 -12.08 -28.28
CA VAL A 105 12.83 -11.74 -26.87
C VAL A 105 11.34 -11.90 -26.61
N ILE A 106 10.98 -12.80 -25.69
CA ILE A 106 9.58 -13.18 -25.47
C ILE A 106 8.81 -12.11 -24.70
N GLU A 107 9.40 -11.55 -23.63
CA GLU A 107 8.74 -10.53 -22.80
C GLU A 107 8.30 -9.30 -23.62
N ASP A 108 9.12 -8.92 -24.59
CA ASP A 108 8.86 -7.77 -25.47
C ASP A 108 8.19 -8.14 -26.80
N ASN A 109 7.89 -9.43 -27.01
CA ASN A 109 7.39 -9.99 -28.27
C ASN A 109 8.20 -9.51 -29.49
N PHE A 110 9.53 -9.44 -29.34
CA PHE A 110 10.43 -8.92 -30.35
C PHE A 110 11.13 -10.06 -31.10
N CYS A 111 11.23 -9.95 -32.43
CA CYS A 111 11.97 -10.91 -33.26
C CYS A 111 12.76 -10.16 -34.33
N SER A 112 14.06 -10.45 -34.42
CA SER A 112 14.97 -9.75 -35.32
C SER A 112 14.92 -10.23 -36.78
N ILE A 113 14.17 -11.29 -37.11
CA ILE A 113 14.14 -11.88 -38.47
C ILE A 113 13.56 -10.91 -39.50
N SER A 114 12.51 -10.17 -39.12
CA SER A 114 11.75 -9.29 -40.01
C SER A 114 12.15 -7.82 -39.88
N LYS A 115 13.24 -7.52 -39.16
CA LYS A 115 13.61 -6.17 -38.75
C LYS A 115 14.90 -5.72 -39.43
N THR A 116 15.04 -4.41 -39.63
CA THR A 116 16.30 -3.83 -40.12
C THR A 116 17.30 -3.64 -38.97
N TYR A 117 18.58 -3.43 -39.30
CA TYR A 117 19.60 -3.18 -38.28
C TYR A 117 19.24 -1.98 -37.38
N ASP A 118 18.79 -0.88 -37.99
CA ASP A 118 18.42 0.35 -37.27
C ASP A 118 17.24 0.13 -36.31
N GLU A 119 16.24 -0.66 -36.70
CA GLU A 119 15.12 -1.01 -35.81
C GLU A 119 15.58 -1.84 -34.61
N VAL A 120 16.54 -2.75 -34.83
CA VAL A 120 17.10 -3.57 -33.75
C VAL A 120 17.96 -2.71 -32.82
N GLU A 121 18.76 -1.77 -33.36
CA GLU A 121 19.53 -0.83 -32.55
C GLU A 121 18.64 0.07 -31.70
N ALA A 122 17.59 0.65 -32.29
CA ALA A 122 16.62 1.46 -31.56
C ALA A 122 15.94 0.68 -30.42
N PHE A 123 15.63 -0.60 -30.61
CA PHE A 123 15.12 -1.48 -29.56
C PHE A 123 16.11 -1.60 -28.38
N PHE A 124 17.41 -1.76 -28.66
CA PHE A 124 18.41 -1.80 -27.60
C PHE A 124 18.58 -0.46 -26.89
N GLU A 125 18.51 0.67 -27.59
CA GLU A 125 18.57 2.00 -26.99
C GLU A 125 17.40 2.24 -26.01
N GLU A 126 16.18 1.84 -26.41
CA GLU A 126 15.01 1.89 -25.54
C GLU A 126 15.22 1.03 -24.28
N LYS A 127 15.74 -0.19 -24.46
CA LYS A 127 15.99 -1.11 -23.34
C LYS A 127 17.08 -0.62 -22.39
N VAL A 128 18.12 0.03 -22.92
CA VAL A 128 19.18 0.67 -22.13
C VAL A 128 18.60 1.84 -21.32
N SER A 129 17.75 2.67 -21.93
CA SER A 129 17.06 3.76 -21.22
C SER A 129 16.18 3.23 -20.09
N GLN A 130 15.36 2.21 -20.36
CA GLN A 130 14.53 1.53 -19.36
C GLN A 130 15.37 0.94 -18.22
N TYR A 131 16.49 0.27 -18.55
CA TYR A 131 17.41 -0.29 -17.56
C TYR A 131 17.98 0.79 -16.63
N HIS A 132 18.42 1.93 -17.18
CA HIS A 132 18.95 3.03 -16.38
C HIS A 132 17.89 3.63 -15.46
N GLN A 133 16.67 3.87 -15.97
CA GLN A 133 15.57 4.40 -15.18
C GLN A 133 15.20 3.47 -14.01
N GLU A 134 15.05 2.17 -14.28
CA GLU A 134 14.73 1.17 -13.26
C GLU A 134 15.87 1.02 -12.24
N THR A 135 17.12 1.01 -12.69
CA THR A 135 18.28 0.93 -11.78
C THR A 135 18.34 2.14 -10.84
N ILE A 136 18.15 3.36 -11.37
CA ILE A 136 18.11 4.58 -10.57
C ILE A 136 16.95 4.52 -9.57
N ARG A 137 15.74 4.17 -10.05
CA ARG A 137 14.54 4.06 -9.22
C ARG A 137 14.74 3.07 -8.07
N ARG A 138 15.26 1.87 -8.34
CA ARG A 138 15.48 0.84 -7.31
C ARG A 138 16.57 1.25 -6.32
N ARG A 139 17.67 1.85 -6.78
CA ARG A 139 18.71 2.39 -5.87
C ARG A 139 18.18 3.51 -4.97
N ILE A 140 17.26 4.33 -5.45
CA ILE A 140 16.59 5.35 -4.62
C ILE A 140 15.70 4.67 -3.58
N ILE A 141 14.87 3.70 -3.99
CA ILE A 141 13.99 2.94 -3.08
C ILE A 141 14.80 2.23 -1.99
N ASP A 142 15.89 1.56 -2.33
CA ASP A 142 16.71 0.83 -1.35
C ASP A 142 17.41 1.77 -0.37
N ARG A 143 17.87 2.95 -0.83
CA ARG A 143 18.36 4.01 0.06
C ARG A 143 17.28 4.48 1.03
N HIS A 144 16.05 4.71 0.55
CA HIS A 144 14.94 5.08 1.41
C HIS A 144 14.57 3.98 2.42
N LYS A 145 14.64 2.68 2.05
CA LYS A 145 14.46 1.57 3.00
C LYS A 145 15.52 1.59 4.10
N GLN A 146 16.76 1.92 3.75
CA GLN A 146 17.86 2.06 4.70
C GLN A 146 17.79 3.36 5.52
N GLY A 147 16.85 4.26 5.20
CA GLY A 147 16.72 5.56 5.85
C GLY A 147 17.76 6.59 5.42
N LEU A 148 18.54 6.29 4.37
CA LEU A 148 19.51 7.21 3.77
C LEU A 148 18.78 8.15 2.81
N LEU A 149 18.92 9.44 3.03
CA LEU A 149 18.22 10.47 2.24
C LEU A 149 19.13 10.99 1.12
N CYS A 150 18.51 11.53 0.07
CA CYS A 150 19.22 12.27 -0.96
C CYS A 150 19.26 13.77 -0.60
N TRP A 151 20.21 14.51 -1.17
CA TRP A 151 20.31 15.97 -0.97
C TRP A 151 19.01 16.70 -1.34
N ASN A 152 18.30 16.21 -2.37
CA ASN A 152 17.00 16.73 -2.79
C ASN A 152 15.88 16.49 -1.76
N ASP A 153 16.04 15.56 -0.83
CA ASP A 153 15.06 15.28 0.22
C ASP A 153 15.22 16.19 1.44
N LEU A 154 16.29 17.00 1.49
CA LEU A 154 16.59 17.86 2.63
C LEU A 154 15.53 18.96 2.77
N LYS A 155 14.88 19.02 3.93
CA LYS A 155 13.83 19.99 4.22
C LYS A 155 14.38 21.18 4.99
N TYR A 156 13.70 22.32 4.85
CA TYR A 156 13.98 23.49 5.66
C TYR A 156 13.89 23.14 7.14
N GLY A 157 14.85 23.60 7.95
CA GLY A 157 14.96 23.20 9.36
C GLY A 157 15.95 22.06 9.63
N TYR A 158 16.43 21.38 8.58
CA TYR A 158 17.28 20.21 8.71
C TYR A 158 18.63 20.39 8.00
N GLN A 159 19.67 19.81 8.60
CA GLN A 159 21.00 19.63 8.00
C GLN A 159 21.24 18.16 7.73
N MET A 160 21.95 17.87 6.64
CA MET A 160 22.34 16.51 6.31
C MET A 160 23.67 16.21 6.98
N THR A 161 23.76 15.09 7.70
CA THR A 161 25.04 14.56 8.17
C THR A 161 25.84 13.94 7.04
N GLU A 162 27.13 13.72 7.28
CA GLU A 162 27.98 12.92 6.40
C GLU A 162 27.40 11.51 6.14
N ASP A 163 26.63 10.99 7.11
CA ASP A 163 25.91 9.70 7.03
C ASP A 163 24.55 9.78 6.31
N TYR A 164 24.24 10.89 5.63
CA TYR A 164 22.98 11.10 4.91
C TYR A 164 21.71 11.01 5.79
N GLN A 165 21.81 11.38 7.07
CA GLN A 165 20.68 11.49 7.99
C GLN A 165 20.28 12.95 8.18
N MET A 166 19.00 13.21 8.48
CA MET A 166 18.51 14.56 8.80
C MET A 166 18.72 14.86 10.29
N LEU A 167 19.55 15.85 10.60
CA LEU A 167 19.63 16.47 11.92
C LEU A 167 18.88 17.80 11.92
N ILE A 168 18.30 18.15 13.06
CA ILE A 168 17.67 19.45 13.25
C ILE A 168 18.76 20.52 13.31
N ASN A 169 18.64 21.55 12.46
CA ASN A 169 19.53 22.70 12.54
C ASN A 169 19.13 23.56 13.76
N PRO A 170 20.05 23.86 14.71
CA PRO A 170 19.73 24.61 15.92
C PRO A 170 19.09 25.99 15.67
N GLU A 171 19.39 26.66 14.56
CA GLU A 171 18.84 27.99 14.26
C GLU A 171 17.38 27.95 13.76
N THR A 172 16.97 26.84 13.18
CA THR A 172 15.63 26.63 12.59
C THR A 172 14.87 25.50 13.30
N ALA A 173 15.39 25.09 14.46
CA ALA A 173 14.91 24.02 15.31
C ALA A 173 13.41 24.06 15.61
N PRO A 174 12.79 25.20 15.97
CA PRO A 174 11.40 25.17 16.41
C PRO A 174 10.45 24.71 15.30
N VAL A 175 10.76 24.95 14.01
CA VAL A 175 9.92 24.48 12.89
C VAL A 175 10.10 22.98 12.64
N ALA A 176 11.33 22.48 12.74
CA ALA A 176 11.62 21.05 12.57
C ALA A 176 11.07 20.20 13.74
N GLU A 177 11.16 20.71 14.96
CA GLU A 177 10.57 20.10 16.16
C GLU A 177 9.05 20.00 16.05
N MET A 178 8.38 21.02 15.49
CA MET A 178 6.94 20.96 15.22
C MET A 178 6.58 19.82 14.29
N ASP A 179 7.30 19.73 13.16
CA ASP A 179 7.09 18.73 12.14
C ASP A 179 7.30 17.31 12.71
N GLN A 180 8.33 17.10 13.53
CA GLN A 180 8.55 15.83 14.23
C GLN A 180 7.47 15.51 15.26
N ALA A 181 7.07 16.48 16.08
CA ALA A 181 6.01 16.29 17.07
C ALA A 181 4.69 15.88 16.39
N VAL A 182 4.34 16.51 15.27
CA VAL A 182 3.17 16.13 14.47
C VAL A 182 3.28 14.67 14.01
N CYS A 183 4.41 14.25 13.46
CA CYS A 183 4.56 12.89 12.98
C CYS A 183 4.60 11.84 14.08
N GLN A 184 5.20 12.14 15.24
CA GLN A 184 5.14 11.28 16.41
C GLN A 184 3.69 11.11 16.89
N THR A 185 2.87 12.16 16.89
CA THR A 185 1.45 12.04 17.27
C THR A 185 0.64 11.18 16.29
N ILE A 186 0.98 11.21 14.99
CA ILE A 186 0.32 10.36 13.98
C ILE A 186 0.74 8.90 14.16
N LEU A 187 2.02 8.64 14.44
CA LEU A 187 2.53 7.28 14.70
C LEU A 187 1.90 6.69 15.96
N SER A 188 1.83 7.45 17.06
CA SER A 188 1.17 6.98 18.29
C SER A 188 -0.32 6.72 18.07
N ALA A 189 -1.00 7.52 17.23
CA ALA A 189 -2.39 7.27 16.86
C ALA A 189 -2.59 6.01 16.01
N ARG A 190 -1.62 5.65 15.17
CA ARG A 190 -1.60 4.36 14.47
C ARG A 190 -1.44 3.20 15.44
N GLU A 191 -0.50 3.29 16.38
CA GLU A 191 -0.30 2.26 17.40
C GLU A 191 -1.57 2.07 18.24
N GLN A 192 -2.24 3.16 18.61
CA GLN A 192 -3.56 3.12 19.25
C GLN A 192 -4.59 2.39 18.39
N ALA A 193 -4.64 2.67 17.08
CA ALA A 193 -5.58 2.01 16.18
C ALA A 193 -5.32 0.49 16.07
N LEU A 194 -4.04 0.07 16.05
CA LEU A 194 -3.66 -1.36 16.07
C LEU A 194 -4.07 -2.03 17.38
N LYS A 195 -3.83 -1.37 18.53
CA LYS A 195 -4.24 -1.88 19.86
C LYS A 195 -5.76 -2.02 19.96
N ILE A 196 -6.51 -1.02 19.47
CA ILE A 196 -7.98 -1.05 19.44
C ILE A 196 -8.47 -2.18 18.53
N LYS A 197 -7.84 -2.39 17.36
CA LYS A 197 -8.19 -3.49 16.46
C LYS A 197 -8.02 -4.86 17.15
N ALA A 198 -6.89 -5.08 17.83
CA ALA A 198 -6.65 -6.33 18.57
C ALA A 198 -7.71 -6.54 19.67
N LYS A 199 -8.02 -5.51 20.45
CA LYS A 199 -9.05 -5.58 21.50
C LYS A 199 -10.47 -5.79 20.95
N LEU A 200 -10.77 -5.26 19.77
CA LEU A 200 -12.04 -5.50 19.08
C LEU A 200 -12.22 -6.96 18.67
N GLU A 201 -11.14 -7.63 18.26
CA GLU A 201 -11.14 -9.06 17.92
C GLU A 201 -11.33 -9.95 19.16
N GLU A 202 -10.83 -9.53 20.33
CA GLU A 202 -10.94 -10.29 21.59
C GLU A 202 -12.27 -10.05 22.35
N ASP A 203 -12.56 -8.80 22.70
CA ASP A 203 -13.64 -8.43 23.63
C ASP A 203 -14.69 -7.46 23.04
N GLY A 204 -14.49 -7.01 21.79
CA GLY A 204 -15.36 -6.04 21.12
C GLY A 204 -16.83 -6.42 21.12
N GLY A 205 -17.15 -7.70 20.92
CA GLY A 205 -18.54 -8.19 20.92
C GLY A 205 -19.22 -8.10 22.30
N LYS A 206 -18.49 -8.37 23.39
CA LYS A 206 -19.04 -8.37 24.76
C LYS A 206 -19.30 -6.95 25.25
N GLU A 207 -18.36 -6.04 25.02
CA GLU A 207 -18.53 -4.63 25.40
C GLU A 207 -19.61 -3.93 24.56
N MET A 208 -19.68 -4.25 23.27
CA MET A 208 -20.71 -3.70 22.40
C MET A 208 -22.10 -4.15 22.84
N THR A 209 -22.28 -5.45 23.13
CA THR A 209 -23.57 -6.00 23.58
C THR A 209 -23.98 -5.47 24.96
N SER A 210 -23.03 -5.30 25.90
CA SER A 210 -23.34 -4.74 27.21
C SER A 210 -23.84 -3.29 27.11
N ARG A 211 -23.20 -2.45 26.28
CA ARG A 211 -23.61 -1.06 26.09
C ARG A 211 -24.90 -0.94 25.28
N LEU A 212 -25.10 -1.77 24.27
CA LEU A 212 -26.37 -1.83 23.54
C LEU A 212 -27.52 -2.26 24.46
N SER A 213 -27.27 -3.17 25.42
CA SER A 213 -28.32 -3.62 26.35
C SER A 213 -28.88 -2.50 27.24
N VAL A 214 -28.08 -1.47 27.54
CA VAL A 214 -28.53 -0.30 28.32
C VAL A 214 -29.52 0.51 27.50
N TYR A 215 -29.15 0.89 26.28
CA TYR A 215 -30.04 1.61 25.37
C TYR A 215 -31.29 0.80 25.00
N GLU A 216 -31.16 -0.51 24.84
CA GLU A 216 -32.31 -1.38 24.57
C GLU A 216 -33.27 -1.44 25.76
N LYS A 217 -32.78 -1.38 27.00
CA LYS A 217 -33.64 -1.27 28.19
C LYS A 217 -34.35 0.09 28.25
N GLU A 218 -33.61 1.18 28.05
CA GLU A 218 -34.18 2.54 28.02
C GLU A 218 -35.28 2.66 26.96
N ILE A 219 -35.04 2.13 25.75
CA ILE A 219 -36.04 2.12 24.67
C ILE A 219 -37.25 1.26 25.03
N ARG A 220 -37.06 0.10 25.68
CA ARG A 220 -38.18 -0.75 26.14
C ARG A 220 -39.02 -0.02 27.18
N ASP A 221 -38.39 0.63 28.15
CA ASP A 221 -39.09 1.38 29.22
C ASP A 221 -39.86 2.57 28.63
N LEU A 222 -39.28 3.28 27.67
CA LEU A 222 -39.97 4.35 26.93
C LEU A 222 -41.11 3.81 26.06
N ALA A 223 -40.96 2.64 25.44
CA ALA A 223 -42.02 2.01 24.66
C ALA A 223 -43.19 1.53 25.54
N TYR A 224 -42.93 1.05 26.76
CA TYR A 224 -43.99 0.75 27.72
C TYR A 224 -44.78 1.99 28.11
N LYS A 225 -44.09 3.10 28.43
CA LYS A 225 -44.73 4.39 28.72
C LYS A 225 -45.55 4.89 27.54
N LEU A 226 -45.04 4.75 26.32
CA LEU A 226 -45.76 5.10 25.10
C LEU A 226 -47.04 4.27 24.95
N ALA A 227 -46.97 2.96 25.18
CA ALA A 227 -48.13 2.07 25.09
C ALA A 227 -49.20 2.35 26.16
N GLU A 228 -48.81 2.81 27.35
CA GLU A 228 -49.75 3.26 28.39
C GLU A 228 -50.47 4.56 27.97
N LEU A 229 -49.72 5.56 27.49
CA LEU A 229 -50.29 6.82 26.99
C LEU A 229 -51.21 6.61 25.77
N GLU A 230 -50.87 5.67 24.89
CA GLU A 230 -51.73 5.30 23.76
C GLU A 230 -53.03 4.63 24.21
N LYS A 231 -52.99 3.79 25.25
CA LYS A 231 -54.20 3.21 25.85
C LYS A 231 -55.10 4.29 26.46
N GLU A 232 -54.53 5.24 27.19
CA GLU A 232 -55.27 6.39 27.74
C GLU A 232 -55.90 7.22 26.63
N ARG A 233 -55.15 7.50 25.56
CA ARG A 233 -55.67 8.21 24.38
C ARG A 233 -56.83 7.46 23.72
N LEU A 234 -56.73 6.14 23.56
CA LEU A 234 -57.79 5.31 22.98
C LEU A 234 -59.03 5.26 23.87
N GLN A 235 -58.87 5.21 25.19
CA GLN A 235 -59.99 5.27 26.14
C GLN A 235 -60.76 6.59 26.04
N ILE A 236 -60.05 7.73 25.93
CA ILE A 236 -60.67 9.05 25.70
C ILE A 236 -61.47 9.05 24.38
N TYR A 237 -60.94 8.47 23.30
CA TYR A 237 -61.67 8.35 22.04
C TYR A 237 -62.93 7.48 22.14
N ILE A 238 -62.89 6.38 22.90
CA ILE A 238 -64.03 5.48 23.09
C ILE A 238 -65.14 6.16 23.92
N ASN A 239 -64.77 6.95 24.92
CA ASN A 239 -65.72 7.63 25.81
C ASN A 239 -66.40 8.85 25.19
N GLN A 240 -66.03 9.26 23.96
CA GLN A 240 -66.55 10.46 23.26
C GLN A 240 -66.40 11.77 24.06
N ASP A 241 -65.41 11.86 24.95
CA ASP A 241 -65.14 13.10 25.69
C ASP A 241 -64.52 14.15 24.74
N GLU A 242 -65.18 15.29 24.57
CA GLU A 242 -64.72 16.44 23.77
C GLU A 242 -63.63 17.28 24.48
N ASP A 243 -62.84 16.68 25.37
CA ASP A 243 -61.81 17.40 26.12
C ASP A 243 -60.55 17.60 25.26
N ASN A 244 -60.64 18.58 24.36
CA ASN A 244 -59.66 18.88 23.30
C ASN A 244 -58.26 19.21 23.86
N SER A 245 -58.19 19.79 25.06
CA SER A 245 -56.95 20.16 25.73
C SER A 245 -56.11 18.94 26.15
N ARG A 246 -56.75 17.92 26.76
CA ARG A 246 -56.05 16.70 27.20
C ARG A 246 -55.56 15.86 26.02
N GLN A 247 -56.30 15.83 24.92
CA GLN A 247 -55.86 15.19 23.69
C GLN A 247 -54.63 15.87 23.07
N LEU A 248 -54.50 17.19 23.21
CA LEU A 248 -53.35 17.95 22.73
C LEU A 248 -52.09 17.68 23.57
N GLU A 249 -52.24 17.60 24.90
CA GLU A 249 -51.16 17.27 25.83
C GLU A 249 -50.61 15.86 25.59
N LEU A 250 -51.49 14.85 25.48
CA LEU A 250 -51.09 13.46 25.21
C LEU A 250 -50.37 13.33 23.87
N LYS A 251 -50.80 14.07 22.84
CA LYS A 251 -50.10 14.11 21.54
C LYS A 251 -48.69 14.71 21.68
N ALA A 252 -48.53 15.78 22.45
CA ALA A 252 -47.23 16.42 22.67
C ALA A 252 -46.27 15.50 23.47
N GLU A 253 -46.78 14.77 24.47
CA GLU A 253 -46.00 13.80 25.24
C GLU A 253 -45.54 12.61 24.40
N VAL A 254 -46.43 12.06 23.55
CA VAL A 254 -46.09 11.01 22.58
C VAL A 254 -44.98 11.49 21.63
N GLU A 255 -45.13 12.68 21.04
CA GLU A 255 -44.14 13.24 20.12
C GLU A 255 -42.77 13.47 20.80
N ALA A 256 -42.76 13.89 22.07
CA ALA A 256 -41.54 14.05 22.84
C ALA A 256 -40.83 12.71 23.08
N ILE A 257 -41.57 11.64 23.41
CA ILE A 257 -41.02 10.30 23.61
C ILE A 257 -40.48 9.72 22.29
N GLU A 258 -41.20 9.91 21.17
CA GLU A 258 -40.75 9.47 19.85
C GLU A 258 -39.44 10.16 19.42
N LYS A 259 -39.28 11.45 19.73
CA LYS A 259 -38.02 12.19 19.52
C LYS A 259 -36.86 11.59 20.34
N ILE A 260 -37.10 11.20 21.58
CA ILE A 260 -36.07 10.56 22.42
C ILE A 260 -35.69 9.18 21.85
N ILE A 261 -36.68 8.35 21.51
CA ILE A 261 -36.45 7.01 20.92
C ILE A 261 -35.66 7.11 19.60
N SER A 262 -35.97 8.08 18.74
CA SER A 262 -35.24 8.29 17.49
C SER A 262 -33.79 8.70 17.75
N SER A 263 -33.52 9.61 18.70
CA SER A 263 -32.17 9.98 19.12
C SER A 263 -31.38 8.77 19.65
N ASP A 264 -31.97 7.92 20.49
CA ASP A 264 -31.28 6.75 21.04
C ASP A 264 -31.03 5.66 19.99
N ARG A 265 -31.94 5.49 19.02
CA ARG A 265 -31.70 4.64 17.84
C ARG A 265 -30.53 5.13 16.99
N GLU A 266 -30.37 6.44 16.83
CA GLU A 266 -29.21 7.01 16.14
C GLU A 266 -27.91 6.76 16.92
N LYS A 267 -27.90 6.95 18.24
CA LYS A 267 -26.75 6.62 19.11
C LYS A 267 -26.39 5.13 19.05
N MET A 268 -27.37 4.25 19.00
CA MET A 268 -27.12 2.81 18.81
C MET A 268 -26.48 2.52 17.45
N LYS A 269 -26.94 3.19 16.38
CA LYS A 269 -26.36 3.03 15.03
C LYS A 269 -24.92 3.53 14.97
N THR A 270 -24.60 4.67 15.61
CA THR A 270 -23.24 5.18 15.68
C THR A 270 -22.33 4.28 16.52
N LEU A 271 -22.83 3.73 17.63
CA LEU A 271 -22.11 2.78 18.47
C LEU A 271 -21.80 1.48 17.71
N ARG A 272 -22.77 0.92 16.97
CA ARG A 272 -22.54 -0.24 16.08
C ARG A 272 -21.45 0.04 15.05
N LYS A 273 -21.44 1.24 14.48
CA LYS A 273 -20.41 1.67 13.52
C LYS A 273 -19.04 1.86 14.18
N ALA A 274 -18.98 2.31 15.43
CA ALA A 274 -17.73 2.53 16.16
C ALA A 274 -16.97 1.22 16.43
N TYR A 275 -17.70 0.17 16.83
CA TYR A 275 -17.14 -1.16 17.13
C TYR A 275 -16.96 -2.04 15.88
N SER A 276 -17.35 -1.56 14.70
CA SER A 276 -17.08 -2.23 13.43
C SER A 276 -15.72 -1.84 12.86
N LEU A 277 -15.13 -2.72 12.04
CA LEU A 277 -13.96 -2.41 11.20
C LEU A 277 -14.24 -1.29 10.17
N GLU A 278 -15.51 -0.92 10.01
CA GLU A 278 -15.93 0.23 9.19
C GLU A 278 -15.71 1.59 9.85
N ASN A 279 -15.17 1.63 11.07
CA ASN A 279 -14.86 2.88 11.77
C ASN A 279 -13.92 3.77 10.92
N PRO A 280 -14.33 5.02 10.60
CA PRO A 280 -13.53 5.95 9.80
C PRO A 280 -12.13 6.18 10.35
N ARG A 281 -11.98 6.22 11.69
CA ARG A 281 -10.69 6.39 12.34
C ARG A 281 -9.78 5.18 12.10
N LEU A 282 -10.29 3.97 12.32
CA LEU A 282 -9.48 2.75 12.17
C LEU A 282 -9.01 2.59 10.73
N LYS A 283 -9.88 2.82 9.75
CA LYS A 283 -9.52 2.77 8.32
C LYS A 283 -8.35 3.71 7.99
N LEU A 284 -8.47 4.98 8.38
CA LEU A 284 -7.45 5.99 8.06
C LEU A 284 -6.11 5.71 8.73
N TYR A 285 -6.09 5.38 10.02
CA TYR A 285 -4.83 5.22 10.76
C TYR A 285 -4.15 3.86 10.55
N LEU A 286 -4.88 2.81 10.13
CA LEU A 286 -4.29 1.53 9.75
C LEU A 286 -3.59 1.60 8.38
N GLU A 287 -4.09 2.44 7.46
CA GLU A 287 -3.51 2.65 6.12
C GLU A 287 -2.27 3.57 6.12
N VAL A 288 -1.92 4.16 7.27
CA VAL A 288 -0.72 5.00 7.38
C VAL A 288 0.51 4.18 7.00
N ASP A 289 1.36 4.71 6.13
CA ASP A 289 2.66 4.12 5.82
C ASP A 289 3.75 4.90 6.59
N PRO A 290 4.52 4.27 7.51
CA PRO A 290 5.52 4.98 8.31
C PRO A 290 6.61 5.59 7.44
N LEU A 291 6.93 4.96 6.30
CA LEU A 291 7.99 5.40 5.41
C LEU A 291 7.61 6.70 4.71
N LYS A 292 6.37 6.81 4.24
CA LYS A 292 5.85 8.05 3.64
C LYS A 292 5.72 9.18 4.65
N LEU A 293 5.39 8.84 5.90
CA LEU A 293 5.32 9.84 6.98
C LEU A 293 6.71 10.40 7.31
N ARG A 294 7.76 9.57 7.31
CA ARG A 294 9.16 10.03 7.47
C ARG A 294 9.65 10.94 6.35
N LEU A 295 9.12 10.77 5.14
CA LEU A 295 9.40 11.66 4.01
C LEU A 295 8.63 12.99 4.11
N MET A 296 7.83 13.21 5.17
CA MET A 296 7.22 14.49 5.58
C MET A 296 6.54 15.27 4.45
N GLU A 297 5.88 14.61 3.50
CA GLU A 297 5.13 15.34 2.47
C GLU A 297 3.93 16.02 3.13
N ARG A 298 3.91 17.37 3.15
CA ARG A 298 2.84 18.15 3.81
C ARG A 298 1.44 17.78 3.31
N SER A 299 1.32 17.37 2.05
CA SER A 299 0.09 16.85 1.44
C SER A 299 -0.44 15.59 2.12
N THR A 300 0.46 14.69 2.55
CA THR A 300 0.11 13.44 3.23
C THR A 300 -0.28 13.69 4.69
N ILE A 301 0.46 14.56 5.40
CA ILE A 301 0.19 14.90 6.79
C ILE A 301 -1.16 15.61 6.93
N ARG A 302 -1.52 16.49 5.99
CA ARG A 302 -2.79 17.22 5.98
C ARG A 302 -4.02 16.30 5.96
N LYS A 303 -3.90 15.07 5.47
CA LYS A 303 -5.02 14.10 5.46
C LYS A 303 -5.39 13.60 6.86
N TYR A 304 -4.45 13.63 7.81
CA TYR A 304 -4.61 13.09 9.16
C TYR A 304 -4.82 14.15 10.23
N LEU A 305 -4.53 15.42 9.89
CA LEU A 305 -4.64 16.57 10.80
C LEU A 305 -6.04 17.19 10.71
N GLY A 306 -6.66 17.40 11.87
CA GLY A 306 -7.86 18.22 12.01
C GLY A 306 -7.50 19.68 12.32
N LYS A 307 -6.82 19.91 13.45
CA LYS A 307 -6.44 21.25 13.91
C LYS A 307 -5.10 21.20 14.63
N VAL A 308 -4.24 22.19 14.39
CA VAL A 308 -3.00 22.37 15.14
C VAL A 308 -3.11 23.69 15.90
N VAL A 309 -3.08 23.63 17.23
CA VAL A 309 -3.09 24.81 18.10
C VAL A 309 -1.64 25.14 18.45
N MET A 310 -1.20 26.33 18.03
CA MET A 310 0.16 26.82 18.23
C MET A 310 0.14 28.12 19.05
N ASP A 311 1.15 28.29 19.91
CA ASP A 311 1.47 29.55 20.57
C ASP A 311 2.80 30.07 20.02
N VAL A 312 2.74 31.18 19.26
CA VAL A 312 3.84 31.89 18.59
C VAL A 312 4.72 30.97 17.70
N VAL A 313 5.47 30.04 18.27
CA VAL A 313 6.30 29.02 17.59
C VAL A 313 6.36 27.68 18.37
N THR A 314 5.37 27.36 19.22
CA THR A 314 5.31 26.08 19.96
C THR A 314 3.96 25.39 19.78
N ILE A 315 3.94 24.07 19.57
CA ILE A 315 2.70 23.31 19.49
C ILE A 315 2.14 23.11 20.90
N LYS A 316 0.93 23.61 21.15
CA LYS A 316 0.18 23.31 22.36
C LYS A 316 -0.59 22.00 22.24
N ARG A 317 -1.22 21.76 21.09
CA ARG A 317 -2.04 20.56 20.86
C ARG A 317 -2.19 20.26 19.38
N VAL A 318 -2.01 19.00 19.03
CA VAL A 318 -2.36 18.46 17.70
C VAL A 318 -3.67 17.70 17.83
N GLU A 319 -4.71 18.17 17.16
CA GLU A 319 -5.99 17.48 17.06
C GLU A 319 -6.03 16.69 15.75
N LEU A 320 -6.06 15.38 15.92
CA LEU A 320 -6.15 14.42 14.83
C LEU A 320 -7.58 14.30 14.31
N LEU A 321 -7.70 14.00 13.01
CA LEU A 321 -8.98 13.75 12.36
C LEU A 321 -9.70 12.58 13.06
N HIS A 322 -11.02 12.68 13.20
CA HIS A 322 -11.86 11.64 13.83
C HIS A 322 -11.43 11.25 15.26
N SER A 323 -10.87 12.19 16.03
CA SER A 323 -10.59 11.99 17.46
C SER A 323 -11.84 11.72 18.31
N GLU A 324 -13.01 12.20 17.87
CA GLU A 324 -14.32 11.94 18.48
C GLU A 324 -14.62 10.45 18.62
N TRP A 325 -14.17 9.62 17.67
CA TRP A 325 -14.43 8.18 17.69
C TRP A 325 -13.72 7.46 18.84
N LEU A 326 -12.67 8.06 19.42
CA LEU A 326 -12.02 7.52 20.62
C LEU A 326 -12.94 7.55 21.84
N LEU A 327 -13.86 8.52 21.92
CA LEU A 327 -14.74 8.67 23.08
C LEU A 327 -15.68 7.47 23.27
N TYR A 328 -15.95 6.73 22.19
CA TYR A 328 -16.75 5.51 22.24
C TYR A 328 -15.98 4.31 22.81
N PHE A 329 -14.65 4.34 22.91
CA PHE A 329 -13.91 3.21 23.49
C PHE A 329 -13.65 3.42 25.00
N PRO A 330 -13.54 2.33 25.78
CA PRO A 330 -13.12 2.41 27.19
C PRO A 330 -11.79 3.15 27.36
N LYS A 331 -11.56 3.73 28.55
CA LYS A 331 -10.28 4.41 28.89
C LYS A 331 -9.08 3.47 28.69
N GLU A 332 -9.20 2.22 29.11
CA GLU A 332 -8.18 1.18 29.01
C GLU A 332 -7.77 0.82 27.57
N TRP A 333 -8.63 1.14 26.59
CA TRP A 333 -8.36 0.90 25.17
C TRP A 333 -7.69 2.10 24.50
N ARG A 334 -7.85 3.28 25.10
CA ARG A 334 -7.29 4.55 24.61
C ARG A 334 -5.86 4.79 25.09
N GLU A 335 -5.51 4.26 26.25
CA GLU A 335 -4.18 4.46 26.83
C GLU A 335 -3.13 3.64 26.06
N THR A 336 -2.24 4.37 25.39
CA THR A 336 -0.90 3.87 25.04
C THR A 336 -0.09 3.80 26.32
N ASP A 337 0.61 2.70 26.56
CA ASP A 337 1.37 2.41 27.79
C ASP A 337 2.51 3.43 28.11
N GLY A 338 2.60 4.53 27.35
CA GLY A 338 3.51 5.65 27.54
C GLY A 338 3.01 6.80 28.43
N SER A 339 1.81 6.75 29.03
CA SER A 339 1.36 7.75 30.02
C SER A 339 1.66 7.36 31.47
N LYS A 340 2.72 6.59 31.69
CA LYS A 340 3.44 6.56 32.97
C LYS A 340 4.81 7.21 32.77
N LYS A 341 4.85 8.54 32.85
CA LYS A 341 6.00 9.31 33.30
C LYS A 341 5.55 10.71 33.71
#